data_AF-M7N612-F1
#
_entry.id   AF-M7N612-F1
#
_cell.length_a   1.000
_cell.length_b   1.000
_cell.length_c   1.000
_cell.angle_alpha   90.00
_cell.angle_beta   90.00
_cell.angle_gamma   90.00
#
_symmetry.space_group_name_H-M   'P 1'
#
loop_
_entity.id
_entity.type
_entity.pdbx_description
1 polymer ?
#
loop_
_entity_poly.entity_id
_entity_poly.type
_entity_poly.pdbx_seq_one_letter_code
_entity_poly.pdbx_strand_id
1 'polypeptide(L)'
;MSTPENKIAELDEAAQVELNKVLGTALGVAREQLEEQGVFLPFAIAVEPATEENAEPELRLLAVQPTEELDDPEADIDAEIMMNELVELLQSQRDSFNAVAFVSDVTLLDDNKDAVHVMAEHRDGGSVAIVQPYTAPDPETGVWEFSEPSAEAGQIQVWG
;
A
#
# COMPACT_ATOMS: atom_id res chain seq x y z
N MET A 1 6.30 -12.81 20.95
CA MET A 1 5.76 -11.44 21.13
C MET A 1 4.27 -11.52 20.75
N SER A 2 3.38 -10.85 21.49
CA SER A 2 1.95 -10.84 21.12
C SER A 2 1.73 -9.91 19.94
N THR A 3 0.99 -10.35 18.92
CA THR A 3 0.51 -9.50 17.83
C THR A 3 -0.25 -8.29 18.40
N PRO A 4 0.02 -7.07 17.95
CA PRO A 4 -0.74 -5.90 18.37
C PRO A 4 -2.23 -6.09 18.07
N GLU A 5 -3.08 -5.66 19.01
CA GLU A 5 -4.52 -5.67 18.81
C GLU A 5 -4.92 -4.62 17.77
N ASN A 6 -5.72 -5.01 16.77
CA ASN A 6 -6.23 -4.10 15.76
C ASN A 6 -7.42 -3.30 16.31
N LYS A 7 -7.23 -2.00 16.52
CA LYS A 7 -8.20 -1.08 17.12
C LYS A 7 -8.95 -0.22 16.11
N ILE A 8 -9.07 -0.67 14.86
CA ILE A 8 -9.71 0.13 13.80
C ILE A 8 -11.11 0.65 14.14
N ALA A 9 -11.89 -0.10 14.94
CA ALA A 9 -13.22 0.31 15.38
C ALA A 9 -13.22 1.36 16.52
N GLU A 10 -12.08 1.59 17.16
CA GLU A 10 -11.89 2.55 18.25
C GLU A 10 -11.26 3.87 17.76
N LEU A 11 -10.84 3.94 16.49
CA LEU A 11 -10.26 5.13 15.90
C LEU A 11 -11.27 6.27 15.84
N ASP A 12 -10.79 7.49 16.11
CA ASP A 12 -11.58 8.69 15.93
C ASP A 12 -11.80 9.01 14.44
N GLU A 13 -12.65 10.02 14.18
CA GLU A 13 -13.00 10.40 12.81
C GLU A 13 -11.80 10.93 12.03
N ALA A 14 -10.86 11.63 12.68
CA ALA A 14 -9.67 12.16 12.01
C ALA A 14 -8.75 11.03 11.53
N ALA A 15 -8.50 10.04 12.38
CA ALA A 15 -7.71 8.85 12.04
C ALA A 15 -8.37 8.02 10.92
N GLN A 16 -9.71 7.88 10.94
CA GLN A 16 -10.44 7.21 9.87
C GLN A 16 -10.33 7.95 8.53
N VAL A 17 -10.36 9.30 8.55
CA VAL A 17 -10.15 10.11 7.33
C VAL A 17 -8.74 9.93 6.79
N GLU A 18 -7.72 9.91 7.63
CA GLU A 18 -6.33 9.70 7.20
C GLU A 18 -6.11 8.30 6.62
N LEU A 19 -6.69 7.25 7.22
CA LEU A 19 -6.69 5.88 6.66
C LEU A 19 -7.36 5.83 5.28
N ASN A 20 -8.55 6.40 5.15
CA ASN A 20 -9.26 6.44 3.87
C ASN A 20 -8.46 7.22 2.80
N LYS A 21 -7.74 8.27 3.22
CA LYS A 21 -6.89 9.07 2.32
C LYS A 21 -5.72 8.24 1.78
N VAL A 22 -4.98 7.52 2.64
CA VAL A 22 -3.87 6.68 2.18
C VAL A 22 -4.36 5.51 1.32
N LEU A 23 -5.47 4.87 1.68
CA LEU A 23 -6.08 3.77 0.92
C LEU A 23 -6.51 4.21 -0.48
N GLY A 24 -7.30 5.29 -0.58
CA GLY A 24 -7.79 5.78 -1.86
C GLY A 24 -6.66 6.23 -2.79
N THR A 25 -5.66 6.90 -2.22
CA THR A 25 -4.47 7.32 -2.98
C THR A 25 -3.66 6.12 -3.45
N ALA A 26 -3.39 5.16 -2.56
CA ALA A 26 -2.64 3.94 -2.86
C ALA A 26 -3.28 3.14 -4.01
N LEU A 27 -4.60 2.91 -3.95
CA LEU A 27 -5.34 2.23 -5.02
C LEU A 27 -5.27 3.02 -6.33
N GLY A 28 -5.42 4.35 -6.29
CA GLY A 28 -5.32 5.20 -7.48
C GLY A 28 -3.95 5.08 -8.15
N VAL A 29 -2.87 5.21 -7.37
CA VAL A 29 -1.49 5.14 -7.88
C VAL A 29 -1.16 3.75 -8.43
N ALA A 30 -1.60 2.67 -7.78
CA ALA A 30 -1.38 1.31 -8.28
C ALA A 30 -2.07 1.09 -9.63
N ARG A 31 -3.32 1.55 -9.77
CA ARG A 31 -4.08 1.48 -11.02
C ARG A 31 -3.42 2.26 -12.13
N GLU A 32 -2.99 3.50 -11.85
CA GLU A 32 -2.28 4.33 -12.82
C GLU A 32 -1.00 3.64 -13.32
N GLN A 33 -0.19 3.06 -12.41
CA GLN A 33 1.01 2.33 -12.81
C GLN A 33 0.69 1.07 -13.63
N LEU A 34 -0.35 0.30 -13.29
CA LEU A 34 -0.79 -0.83 -14.12
C LEU A 34 -1.23 -0.35 -15.50
N GLU A 35 -2.05 0.70 -15.57
CA GLU A 35 -2.56 1.24 -16.83
C GLU A 35 -1.43 1.78 -17.73
N GLU A 36 -0.42 2.44 -17.15
CA GLU A 36 0.67 3.07 -17.90
C GLU A 36 1.85 2.12 -18.20
N GLN A 37 2.23 1.26 -17.25
CA GLN A 37 3.46 0.46 -17.29
C GLN A 37 3.20 -1.03 -17.39
N GLY A 38 1.97 -1.48 -17.10
CA GLY A 38 1.59 -2.90 -17.09
C GLY A 38 2.04 -3.68 -15.87
N VAL A 39 2.82 -3.07 -14.98
CA VAL A 39 3.35 -3.63 -13.75
C VAL A 39 3.66 -2.49 -12.79
N PHE A 40 3.70 -2.78 -11.49
CA PHE A 40 4.26 -1.87 -10.50
C PHE A 40 5.05 -2.65 -9.46
N LEU A 41 6.08 -2.00 -8.90
CA LEU A 41 6.83 -2.55 -7.77
C LEU A 41 6.22 -2.07 -6.45
N PRO A 42 6.46 -2.77 -5.33
CA PRO A 42 5.98 -2.34 -4.03
C PRO A 42 6.29 -0.88 -3.70
N PHE A 43 5.28 -0.17 -3.21
CA PHE A 43 5.41 1.23 -2.79
C PHE A 43 4.52 1.52 -1.59
N ALA A 44 4.74 2.66 -0.95
CA ALA A 44 3.92 3.14 0.15
C ALA A 44 3.47 4.58 -0.07
N ILE A 45 2.28 4.89 0.47
CA ILE A 45 1.75 6.23 0.64
C ILE A 45 1.69 6.51 2.14
N ALA A 46 2.26 7.61 2.60
CA ALA A 46 2.22 8.04 3.99
C ALA A 46 1.58 9.41 4.12
N VAL A 47 0.84 9.63 5.21
CA VAL A 47 0.37 10.95 5.64
C VAL A 47 1.39 11.52 6.62
N GLU A 48 2.00 12.64 6.27
CA GLU A 48 2.83 13.44 7.17
C GLU A 48 1.92 14.38 7.99
N PRO A 49 2.22 14.61 9.28
CA PRO A 49 1.44 15.49 10.12
C PRO A 49 1.50 16.93 9.58
N ALA A 50 0.36 17.63 9.65
CA ALA A 50 0.30 19.05 9.31
C ALA A 50 1.33 19.84 10.14
N THR A 51 2.21 20.58 9.46
CA THR A 51 3.32 21.32 10.08
C THR A 51 2.90 22.72 10.56
N GLU A 52 1.79 23.24 10.03
CA GLU A 52 1.22 24.53 10.38
C GLU A 52 -0.23 24.39 10.86
N GLU A 53 -0.66 25.32 11.72
CA GLU A 53 -2.05 25.41 12.19
C GLU A 53 -2.97 25.70 11.00
N ASN A 54 -3.88 24.78 10.68
CA ASN A 54 -4.79 24.78 9.51
C ASN A 54 -4.17 24.33 8.17
N ALA A 55 -2.96 23.76 8.14
CA ALA A 55 -2.48 23.08 6.95
C ALA A 55 -3.17 21.72 6.76
N GLU A 56 -3.34 21.30 5.51
CA GLU A 56 -3.79 19.95 5.20
C GLU A 56 -2.63 18.96 5.40
N PRO A 57 -2.88 17.73 5.88
CA PRO A 57 -1.86 16.69 5.95
C PRO A 57 -1.30 16.37 4.57
N GLU A 58 0.02 16.36 4.42
CA GLU A 58 0.70 16.09 3.15
C GLU A 58 0.83 14.59 2.91
N LEU A 59 0.75 14.17 1.64
CA LEU A 59 0.97 12.79 1.24
C LEU A 59 2.38 12.63 0.68
N ARG A 60 3.05 11.55 1.07
CA ARG A 60 4.36 11.18 0.59
C ARG A 60 4.35 9.79 0.00
N LEU A 61 4.88 9.64 -1.20
CA LEU A 61 5.14 8.34 -1.82
C LEU A 61 6.56 7.88 -1.44
N LEU A 62 6.68 6.64 -0.96
CA LEU A 62 7.94 5.98 -0.66
C LEU A 62 8.06 4.70 -1.46
N ALA A 63 9.25 4.41 -1.98
CA ALA A 63 9.57 3.15 -2.63
C ALA A 63 11.03 2.80 -2.32
N VAL A 64 11.33 1.50 -2.30
CA VAL A 64 12.70 1.00 -2.21
C VAL A 64 13.21 0.67 -3.61
N GLN A 65 14.51 0.85 -3.82
CA GLN A 65 15.14 0.46 -5.08
C GLN A 65 15.48 -1.03 -5.01
N PRO A 66 15.27 -1.81 -6.09
CA PRO A 66 15.73 -3.19 -6.15
C PRO A 66 17.23 -3.27 -5.83
N THR A 67 17.62 -4.24 -5.01
CA THR A 67 19.03 -4.45 -4.62
C THR A 67 19.85 -5.17 -5.68
N GLU A 68 19.20 -5.76 -6.69
CA GLU A 68 19.87 -6.47 -7.77
C GLU A 68 20.52 -5.52 -8.77
N GLU A 69 21.58 -5.98 -9.46
CA GLU A 69 22.31 -5.15 -10.41
C GLU A 69 21.36 -4.69 -11.54
N LEU A 70 21.02 -3.39 -11.55
CA LEU A 70 20.23 -2.73 -12.59
C LEU A 70 20.80 -2.89 -14.01
N ASP A 71 22.00 -3.47 -14.13
CA ASP A 71 22.71 -3.76 -15.37
C ASP A 71 22.35 -5.14 -15.95
N ASP A 72 21.66 -6.01 -15.20
CA ASP A 72 21.14 -7.29 -15.68
C ASP A 72 19.62 -7.24 -15.88
N PRO A 73 19.14 -7.13 -17.14
CA PRO A 73 17.71 -7.11 -17.45
C PRO A 73 17.01 -8.45 -17.21
N GLU A 74 17.74 -9.52 -16.87
CA GLU A 74 17.21 -10.83 -16.50
C GLU A 74 17.20 -11.06 -14.97
N ALA A 75 17.62 -10.06 -14.18
CA ALA A 75 17.59 -10.15 -12.73
C ALA A 75 16.14 -10.22 -12.21
N ASP A 76 15.83 -11.26 -11.42
CA ASP A 76 14.50 -11.51 -10.87
C ASP A 76 14.24 -10.59 -9.67
N ILE A 77 13.47 -9.52 -9.90
CA ILE A 77 13.07 -8.59 -8.82
C ILE A 77 12.20 -9.32 -7.79
N ASP A 78 12.75 -9.49 -6.58
CA ASP A 78 12.05 -10.09 -5.45
C ASP A 78 11.17 -9.04 -4.73
N ALA A 79 9.88 -9.01 -5.10
CA ALA A 79 8.90 -8.11 -4.52
C ALA A 79 8.66 -8.36 -3.01
N GLU A 80 8.91 -9.57 -2.51
CA GLU A 80 8.77 -9.88 -1.08
C GLU A 80 9.91 -9.21 -0.28
N ILE A 81 11.14 -9.30 -0.77
CA ILE A 81 12.29 -8.58 -0.19
C ILE A 81 12.03 -7.07 -0.22
N MET A 82 11.60 -6.52 -1.36
CA MET A 82 11.29 -5.10 -1.47
C MET A 82 10.19 -4.65 -0.50
N MET A 83 9.14 -5.45 -0.32
CA MET A 83 8.09 -5.15 0.64
C MET A 83 8.62 -5.14 2.08
N ASN A 84 9.46 -6.12 2.44
CA ASN A 84 10.09 -6.16 3.76
C ASN A 84 10.97 -4.93 4.01
N GLU A 85 11.83 -4.55 3.05
CA GLU A 85 12.66 -3.35 3.15
C GLU A 85 11.83 -2.06 3.24
N LEU A 86 10.71 -2.00 2.51
CA LEU A 86 9.78 -0.88 2.57
C LEU A 86 9.12 -0.77 3.95
N VAL A 87 8.69 -1.88 4.54
CA VAL A 87 8.14 -1.89 5.91
C VAL A 87 9.21 -1.49 6.93
N GLU A 88 10.44 -1.98 6.81
CA GLU A 88 11.57 -1.56 7.67
C GLU A 88 11.86 -0.06 7.54
N LEU A 89 11.81 0.49 6.32
CA LEU A 89 11.95 1.91 6.06
C LEU A 89 10.85 2.72 6.77
N LEU A 90 9.59 2.29 6.66
CA LEU A 90 8.45 2.93 7.32
C LEU A 90 8.57 2.86 8.84
N GLN A 91 8.96 1.71 9.39
CA GLN A 91 9.22 1.54 10.83
C GLN A 91 10.30 2.50 11.33
N SER A 92 11.40 2.65 10.57
CA SER A 92 12.51 3.55 10.94
C SER A 92 12.10 5.03 10.97
N GLN A 93 11.06 5.40 10.20
CA GLN A 93 10.56 6.76 10.05
C GLN A 93 9.18 6.98 10.70
N ARG A 94 8.64 5.98 11.42
CA ARG A 94 7.23 5.94 11.86
C ARG A 94 6.74 7.15 12.64
N ASP A 95 7.64 7.85 13.34
CA ASP A 95 7.33 9.06 14.10
C ASP A 95 7.05 10.28 13.20
N SER A 96 7.33 10.16 11.89
CA SER A 96 7.10 11.19 10.87
C SER A 96 5.73 11.06 10.20
N PHE A 97 4.95 10.02 10.52
CA PHE A 97 3.71 9.71 9.81
C PHE A 97 2.53 9.54 10.78
N ASN A 98 1.33 9.91 10.33
CA ASN A 98 0.07 9.60 11.03
C ASN A 98 -0.55 8.29 10.53
N ALA A 99 -0.53 8.10 9.21
CA ALA A 99 -1.05 6.91 8.54
C ALA A 99 -0.10 6.49 7.43
N VAL A 100 -0.06 5.20 7.14
CA VAL A 100 0.68 4.64 6.00
C VAL A 100 -0.18 3.60 5.31
N ALA A 101 -0.03 3.48 4.00
CA ALA A 101 -0.52 2.36 3.22
C ALA A 101 0.65 1.82 2.37
N PHE A 102 0.94 0.53 2.45
CA PHE A 102 1.91 -0.12 1.59
C PHE A 102 1.21 -1.11 0.66
N VAL A 103 1.69 -1.17 -0.58
CA VAL A 103 0.99 -1.73 -1.72
C VAL A 103 1.85 -2.75 -2.41
N SER A 104 1.27 -3.90 -2.75
CA SER A 104 1.90 -4.94 -3.54
C SER A 104 0.94 -5.48 -4.60
N ASP A 105 1.50 -5.94 -5.70
CA ASP A 105 0.82 -6.82 -6.63
C ASP A 105 0.89 -8.26 -6.10
N VAL A 106 -0.25 -8.95 -6.03
CA VAL A 106 -0.32 -10.33 -5.50
C VAL A 106 -1.20 -11.20 -6.37
N THR A 107 -0.88 -12.49 -6.45
CA THR A 107 -1.76 -13.49 -7.10
C THR A 107 -2.64 -14.18 -6.06
N LEU A 108 -3.95 -14.10 -6.25
CA LEU A 108 -4.95 -14.75 -5.40
C LEU A 108 -5.02 -16.26 -5.68
N LEU A 109 -4.95 -17.07 -4.62
CA LEU A 109 -4.88 -18.54 -4.73
C LEU A 109 -6.15 -19.19 -5.27
N ASP A 110 -7.33 -18.63 -4.97
CA ASP A 110 -8.61 -19.28 -5.27
C ASP A 110 -8.93 -19.26 -6.78
N ASP A 111 -8.58 -18.18 -7.47
CA ASP A 111 -8.94 -17.94 -8.87
C ASP A 111 -7.73 -17.75 -9.80
N ASN A 112 -6.50 -17.79 -9.26
CA ASN A 112 -5.26 -17.46 -9.97
C ASN A 112 -5.36 -16.11 -10.72
N LYS A 113 -5.94 -15.12 -10.04
CA LYS A 113 -6.12 -13.74 -10.51
C LYS A 113 -5.20 -12.82 -9.74
N ASP A 114 -4.64 -11.85 -10.44
CA ASP A 114 -3.83 -10.82 -9.80
C ASP A 114 -4.71 -9.76 -9.13
N ALA A 115 -4.17 -9.15 -8.09
CA ALA A 115 -4.85 -8.17 -7.28
C ALA A 115 -3.88 -7.12 -6.73
N VAL A 116 -4.35 -5.88 -6.69
CA VAL A 116 -3.71 -4.85 -5.88
C VAL A 116 -4.06 -5.13 -4.42
N HIS A 117 -3.05 -5.42 -3.62
CA HIS A 117 -3.19 -5.56 -2.17
C HIS A 117 -2.61 -4.32 -1.49
N VAL A 118 -3.45 -3.63 -0.70
CA VAL A 118 -3.08 -2.45 0.07
C VAL A 118 -3.29 -2.76 1.54
N MET A 119 -2.25 -2.64 2.35
CA MET A 119 -2.35 -2.69 3.81
C MET A 119 -2.16 -1.28 4.36
N ALA A 120 -3.17 -0.76 5.06
CA ALA A 120 -3.11 0.57 5.67
C ALA A 120 -3.17 0.50 7.18
N GLU A 121 -2.36 1.33 7.83
CA GLU A 121 -2.21 1.40 9.28
C GLU A 121 -2.23 2.85 9.75
N HIS A 122 -2.76 3.07 10.96
CA HIS A 122 -2.74 4.37 11.63
C HIS A 122 -1.93 4.29 12.94
N ARG A 123 -1.18 5.35 13.25
CA ARG A 123 -0.31 5.43 14.44
C ARG A 123 -1.06 5.24 15.77
N ASP A 124 -2.34 5.62 15.82
CA ASP A 124 -3.18 5.52 17.02
C ASP A 124 -3.75 4.10 17.22
N GLY A 125 -3.38 3.16 16.35
CA GLY A 125 -3.77 1.76 16.42
C GLY A 125 -5.00 1.49 15.56
N GLY A 126 -4.78 0.76 14.47
CA GLY A 126 -5.85 0.35 13.57
C GLY A 126 -5.23 -0.03 12.23
N SER A 127 -5.71 -1.12 11.64
CA SER A 127 -5.21 -1.61 10.36
C SER A 127 -6.34 -2.18 9.51
N VAL A 128 -6.28 -1.97 8.21
CA VAL A 128 -7.23 -2.51 7.23
C VAL A 128 -6.46 -2.89 5.98
N ALA A 129 -6.79 -4.05 5.44
CA ALA A 129 -6.31 -4.43 4.11
C ALA A 129 -7.44 -4.26 3.09
N ILE A 130 -7.08 -3.81 1.90
CA ILE A 130 -7.93 -3.84 0.72
C ILE A 130 -7.29 -4.77 -0.30
N VAL A 131 -8.09 -5.68 -0.83
CA VAL A 131 -7.75 -6.49 -2.00
C VAL A 131 -8.63 -6.04 -3.15
N GLN A 132 -8.01 -5.60 -4.25
CA GLN A 132 -8.70 -5.25 -5.48
C GLN A 132 -8.21 -6.16 -6.62
N PRO A 133 -8.97 -7.21 -6.98
CA PRO A 133 -8.67 -8.02 -8.14
C PRO A 133 -8.71 -7.19 -9.42
N TYR A 134 -7.80 -7.49 -10.34
CA TYR A 134 -7.78 -6.88 -11.65
C TYR A 134 -7.55 -7.92 -12.75
N THR A 135 -7.73 -7.51 -13.99
CA THR A 135 -7.40 -8.31 -15.17
C THR A 135 -6.65 -7.43 -16.16
N ALA A 136 -5.50 -7.93 -16.60
CA ALA A 136 -4.68 -7.31 -17.63
C ALA A 136 -5.51 -7.05 -18.90
N PRO A 137 -5.16 -6.02 -19.67
CA PRO A 137 -6.03 -5.51 -20.70
C PRO A 137 -6.17 -6.53 -21.82
N ASP A 138 -7.40 -6.70 -22.31
CA ASP A 138 -7.64 -7.53 -23.48
C ASP A 138 -6.85 -6.95 -24.68
N PRO A 139 -6.09 -7.76 -25.45
CA PRO A 139 -5.26 -7.27 -26.54
C PRO A 139 -6.01 -6.54 -27.66
N GLU A 140 -7.31 -6.77 -27.81
CA GLU A 140 -8.17 -6.13 -28.81
C GLU A 140 -8.75 -4.81 -28.31
N THR A 141 -9.09 -4.72 -27.02
CA THR A 141 -9.73 -3.52 -26.43
C THR A 141 -8.73 -2.56 -25.78
N GLY A 142 -7.62 -3.08 -25.25
CA GLY A 142 -6.63 -2.32 -24.49
C GLY A 142 -7.12 -1.81 -23.14
N VAL A 143 -8.23 -2.33 -22.61
CA VAL A 143 -8.87 -1.83 -21.38
C VAL A 143 -8.55 -2.73 -20.19
N TRP A 144 -8.01 -2.14 -19.13
CA TRP A 144 -7.85 -2.80 -17.82
C TRP A 144 -9.20 -2.95 -17.12
N GLU A 145 -9.42 -4.10 -16.51
CA GLU A 145 -10.61 -4.34 -15.68
C GLU A 145 -10.22 -4.42 -14.21
N PHE A 146 -10.88 -3.60 -13.38
CA PHE A 146 -10.71 -3.62 -11.93
C PHE A 146 -12.02 -4.02 -11.27
N SER A 147 -11.98 -5.06 -10.45
CA SER A 147 -13.14 -5.50 -9.67
C SER A 147 -13.40 -4.57 -8.49
N GLU A 148 -14.56 -4.72 -7.85
CA GLU A 148 -14.84 -4.01 -6.60
C GLU A 148 -13.82 -4.41 -5.52
N PRO A 149 -13.23 -3.44 -4.79
CA PRO A 149 -12.31 -3.75 -3.71
C PRO A 149 -13.05 -4.40 -2.53
N SER A 150 -12.44 -5.42 -1.93
CA SER A 150 -12.91 -6.02 -0.69
C SER A 150 -12.01 -5.63 0.48
N ALA A 151 -12.63 -5.26 1.60
CA ALA A 151 -11.92 -4.93 2.83
C ALA A 151 -11.82 -6.13 3.77
N GLU A 152 -10.67 -6.26 4.42
CA GLU A 152 -10.42 -7.25 5.46
C GLU A 152 -9.62 -6.68 6.64
N ALA A 153 -9.57 -7.42 7.74
CA ALA A 153 -8.83 -7.01 8.92
C ALA A 153 -7.32 -7.01 8.62
N GLY A 154 -6.70 -5.84 8.73
CA GLY A 154 -5.27 -5.70 8.51
C GLY A 154 -4.43 -6.10 9.72
N GLN A 155 -3.14 -6.36 9.48
CA GLN A 155 -2.13 -6.54 10.52
C GLN A 155 -1.41 -5.22 10.79
N ILE A 156 -0.97 -5.01 12.03
CA ILE A 156 -0.16 -3.85 12.40
C ILE A 156 1.31 -4.26 12.35
N GLN A 157 2.08 -3.62 11.47
CA GLN A 157 3.49 -3.87 11.20
C GLN A 157 4.35 -2.64 11.48
N VAL A 158 3.88 -1.42 11.21
CA VAL A 158 4.70 -0.20 11.31
C VAL A 158 4.80 0.31 12.76
N TRP A 159 3.69 0.24 13.50
CA TRP A 159 3.61 0.67 14.91
C TRP A 159 3.47 -0.49 15.92
N GLY A 160 3.70 -1.72 15.46
CA GLY A 160 3.63 -2.93 16.28
C GLY A 160 4.77 -3.10 17.30
#